data_AF-A0AAD5FYT0-F1
#
_entry.id   AF-A0AAD5FYT0-F1
#
_cell.length_a   1.000
_cell.length_b   1.000
_cell.length_c   1.000
_cell.angle_alpha   90.00
_cell.angle_beta   90.00
_cell.angle_gamma   90.00
#
_symmetry.space_group_name_H-M   'P 1'
#
loop_
_entity.id
_entity.type
_entity.pdbx_description
1 polymer ?
#
loop_
_entity_poly.entity_id
_entity_poly.type
_entity_poly.pdbx_seq_one_letter_code
_entity_poly.pdbx_strand_id
1 'polypeptide(L)'
;MPEVDRQSRLVASRKKRANGASSGSPEVSADLMDNGDHTTSNVDPTAQIETGHAIGLRYLSTPVDPKQKAQSIVDALPGTNLLSKTGILATSAAAAVYGLSNGLIIIHDESILVLTFTIFTALVVKFIAPLYTEWADGEIKKVNDLLNGARNKHIQAVEHRIQSVGELKDVVSQTKDLFNLSKETAKYEADSFVLKQKLEVASEARNVLDSWVRFEQQQRQIEQEQLANSVIEKVNKEIENPKFQEKVLAEAIADVEKLFNKSK
;
A
#
# COMPACT_ATOMS: atom_id res chain seq x y z
N MET A 1 -23.09 19.02 20.95
CA MET A 1 -21.76 18.69 20.39
C MET A 1 -21.77 18.78 18.86
N PRO A 2 -21.58 19.95 18.23
CA PRO A 2 -21.56 20.09 16.77
C PRO A 2 -20.20 20.50 16.17
N GLU A 3 -19.13 20.54 16.96
CA GLU A 3 -17.86 21.17 16.56
C GLU A 3 -16.81 20.17 16.03
N VAL A 4 -16.91 18.90 16.47
CA VAL A 4 -15.98 17.83 16.07
C VAL A 4 -16.23 17.36 14.62
N ASP A 5 -17.48 17.40 14.13
CA ASP A 5 -17.83 16.96 12.77
C ASP A 5 -17.39 17.96 11.67
N ARG A 6 -17.11 19.22 12.04
CA ARG A 6 -16.62 20.23 11.10
C ARG A 6 -15.11 20.09 10.83
N GLN A 7 -14.35 19.69 11.84
CA GLN A 7 -12.89 19.48 11.76
C GLN A 7 -12.55 18.23 10.91
N SER A 8 -13.29 17.14 11.08
CA SER A 8 -13.10 15.89 10.32
C SER A 8 -13.37 16.04 8.82
N ARG A 9 -14.37 16.85 8.42
CA ARG A 9 -14.66 17.13 6.99
C ARG A 9 -13.61 18.02 6.32
N LEU A 10 -12.98 18.94 7.06
CA LEU A 10 -11.89 19.78 6.54
C LEU A 10 -10.60 18.98 6.31
N VAL A 11 -10.32 17.99 7.18
CA VAL A 11 -9.14 17.11 7.03
C VAL A 11 -9.31 16.14 5.86
N ALA A 12 -10.52 15.58 5.66
CA ALA A 12 -10.82 14.73 4.50
C ALA A 12 -10.72 15.48 3.16
N SER A 13 -11.10 16.76 3.15
CA SER A 13 -11.05 17.63 1.96
C SER A 13 -9.62 18.06 1.59
N ARG A 14 -8.72 18.19 2.58
CA ARG A 14 -7.28 18.45 2.33
C ARG A 14 -6.55 17.22 1.79
N LYS A 15 -6.90 16.02 2.26
CA LYS A 15 -6.25 14.78 1.80
C LYS A 15 -6.59 14.43 0.34
N LYS A 16 -7.77 14.82 -0.14
CA LYS A 16 -8.17 14.66 -1.56
C LYS A 16 -7.49 15.64 -2.53
N ARG A 17 -7.00 16.79 -2.05
CA ARG A 17 -6.22 17.75 -2.87
C ARG A 17 -4.72 17.43 -2.93
N ALA A 18 -4.19 16.66 -1.99
CA ALA A 18 -2.76 16.28 -1.97
C ALA A 18 -2.42 15.10 -2.90
N ASN A 19 -3.39 14.24 -3.23
CA ASN A 19 -3.17 13.04 -4.07
C ASN A 19 -3.41 13.27 -5.58
N GLY A 20 -3.65 14.51 -6.02
CA GLY A 20 -3.93 14.85 -7.43
C GLY A 20 -2.77 15.50 -8.18
N ALA A 21 -1.60 15.66 -7.56
CA ALA A 21 -0.48 16.41 -8.14
C ALA A 21 0.85 15.66 -7.94
N SER A 22 0.98 14.49 -8.55
CA SER A 22 2.26 13.77 -8.64
C SER A 22 2.20 12.68 -9.73
N SER A 23 2.46 13.09 -10.96
CA SER A 23 2.83 12.27 -12.13
C SER A 23 3.34 13.30 -13.13
N GLY A 24 4.59 13.36 -13.57
CA GLY A 24 5.63 12.35 -13.65
C GLY A 24 6.34 12.60 -14.98
N SER A 25 7.46 13.33 -14.95
CA SER A 25 8.49 13.48 -16.00
C SER A 25 9.63 14.27 -15.36
N PRO A 26 10.91 13.88 -15.52
CA PRO A 26 11.56 13.90 -16.84
C PRO A 26 12.57 12.76 -17.14
N GLU A 27 12.93 12.70 -18.42
CA GLU A 27 14.19 12.23 -19.03
C GLU A 27 14.63 10.76 -18.95
N VAL A 28 14.61 10.11 -20.13
CA VAL A 28 15.74 9.27 -20.61
C VAL A 28 15.96 9.59 -22.10
N SER A 29 17.18 9.98 -22.41
CA SER A 29 17.77 10.12 -23.75
C SER A 29 17.89 8.77 -24.47
N ALA A 30 17.59 8.74 -25.76
CA ALA A 30 18.37 8.02 -26.79
C ALA A 30 17.79 8.25 -28.20
N ASP A 31 18.63 8.82 -29.06
CA ASP A 31 18.92 8.42 -30.44
C ASP A 31 17.76 8.27 -31.46
N LEU A 32 17.63 9.12 -32.48
CA LEU A 32 18.40 9.29 -33.73
C LEU A 32 17.74 8.58 -34.94
N MET A 33 17.17 9.38 -35.87
CA MET A 33 16.97 9.14 -37.33
C MET A 33 15.97 8.01 -37.76
N ASP A 34 15.14 8.06 -38.80
CA ASP A 34 15.00 8.85 -40.05
C ASP A 34 13.59 8.59 -40.69
N ASN A 35 13.24 9.38 -41.71
CA ASN A 35 11.97 9.77 -42.34
C ASN A 35 11.07 8.76 -43.11
N GLY A 36 9.78 9.15 -43.22
CA GLY A 36 8.89 9.13 -44.42
C GLY A 36 8.39 7.77 -44.93
N ASP A 37 7.21 7.59 -45.54
CA ASP A 37 6.14 8.45 -46.03
C ASP A 37 4.91 7.53 -46.30
N HIS A 38 3.68 8.01 -46.11
CA HIS A 38 2.44 7.23 -46.32
C HIS A 38 1.76 7.67 -47.62
N THR A 39 1.57 6.74 -48.57
CA THR A 39 0.67 6.91 -49.72
C THR A 39 -0.52 5.95 -49.65
N THR A 40 -1.67 6.47 -50.10
CA THR A 40 -3.00 5.89 -50.10
C THR A 40 -3.29 5.08 -51.37
N SER A 41 -4.04 3.98 -51.27
CA SER A 41 -4.86 3.43 -52.38
C SER A 41 -5.92 2.51 -51.77
N ASN A 42 -7.12 3.01 -51.52
CA ASN A 42 -8.32 2.97 -52.38
C ASN A 42 -8.77 1.55 -52.79
N VAL A 43 -9.98 1.23 -52.35
CA VAL A 43 -10.74 -0.02 -52.53
C VAL A 43 -11.68 0.18 -53.71
N ASP A 44 -11.79 -0.81 -54.59
CA ASP A 44 -13.01 -1.04 -55.37
C ASP A 44 -13.32 -2.54 -55.45
N PRO A 45 -14.56 -2.97 -55.18
CA PRO A 45 -15.03 -4.34 -55.33
C PRO A 45 -15.81 -4.50 -56.64
N THR A 46 -15.67 -5.66 -57.29
CA THR A 46 -16.71 -6.43 -58.01
C THR A 46 -16.05 -7.23 -59.15
N ALA A 47 -16.45 -8.50 -59.25
CA ALA A 47 -16.71 -9.26 -60.48
C ALA A 47 -16.27 -10.73 -60.36
N GLN A 48 -17.29 -11.56 -60.17
CA GLN A 48 -17.51 -12.89 -60.78
C GLN A 48 -17.17 -14.15 -59.95
N ILE A 49 -18.17 -15.02 -59.98
CA ILE A 49 -18.45 -16.25 -59.24
C ILE A 49 -18.21 -17.44 -60.19
N GLU A 50 -18.03 -18.64 -59.63
CA GLU A 50 -18.24 -19.99 -60.22
C GLU A 50 -17.12 -20.53 -61.12
N THR A 51 -16.74 -21.81 -61.13
CA THR A 51 -17.17 -23.08 -60.51
C THR A 51 -16.05 -24.11 -60.76
N GLY A 52 -15.99 -25.20 -59.98
CA GLY A 52 -15.40 -26.47 -60.43
C GLY A 52 -14.32 -27.08 -59.55
N HIS A 53 -14.66 -28.18 -58.88
CA HIS A 53 -13.70 -29.07 -58.21
C HIS A 53 -12.72 -29.66 -59.22
N ALA A 54 -11.42 -29.44 -59.02
CA ALA A 54 -10.36 -30.13 -59.77
C ALA A 54 -9.36 -30.76 -58.79
N ILE A 55 -9.45 -32.08 -58.67
CA ILE A 55 -8.38 -32.96 -58.20
C ILE A 55 -7.17 -32.72 -59.10
N GLY A 56 -6.06 -32.26 -58.53
CA GLY A 56 -4.82 -32.00 -59.25
C GLY A 56 -4.02 -30.88 -58.61
N LEU A 57 -3.27 -31.22 -57.56
CA LEU A 57 -2.30 -30.32 -56.91
C LEU A 57 -1.15 -30.02 -57.88
N ARG A 58 -1.36 -29.08 -58.82
CA ARG A 58 -0.26 -28.45 -59.55
C ARG A 58 0.43 -27.52 -58.55
N TYR A 59 1.63 -27.89 -58.13
CA TYR A 59 2.58 -26.96 -57.52
C TYR A 59 2.86 -25.86 -58.55
N LEU A 60 2.09 -24.78 -58.51
CA LEU A 60 2.31 -23.59 -59.32
C LEU A 60 3.61 -22.97 -58.83
N SER A 61 4.70 -23.24 -59.56
CA SER A 61 5.92 -22.46 -59.45
C SER A 61 5.55 -21.01 -59.79
N THR A 62 5.69 -20.09 -58.83
CA THR A 62 6.06 -18.73 -59.21
C THR A 62 7.39 -18.84 -59.97
N PRO A 63 7.59 -18.12 -61.09
CA PRO A 63 8.87 -18.12 -61.78
C PRO A 63 9.87 -17.34 -60.93
N VAL A 64 10.47 -18.01 -59.95
CA VAL A 64 11.66 -17.50 -59.26
C VAL A 64 12.78 -17.48 -60.30
N ASP A 65 13.52 -16.38 -60.39
CA ASP A 65 14.66 -16.26 -61.31
C ASP A 65 15.58 -17.48 -61.06
N PRO A 66 15.85 -18.33 -62.08
CA PRO A 66 16.62 -19.57 -61.91
C PRO A 66 17.96 -19.34 -61.21
N LYS A 67 18.53 -18.13 -61.32
CA LYS A 67 19.75 -17.72 -60.61
C LYS A 67 19.58 -17.70 -59.09
N GLN A 68 18.45 -17.20 -58.58
CA GLN A 68 18.20 -17.08 -57.15
C GLN A 68 17.93 -18.44 -56.50
N LYS A 69 17.26 -19.35 -57.21
CA LYS A 69 17.03 -20.72 -56.72
C LYS A 69 18.30 -21.58 -56.79
N ALA A 70 19.16 -21.37 -57.78
CA ALA A 70 20.47 -22.02 -57.82
C ALA A 70 21.37 -21.54 -56.66
N GLN A 71 21.33 -20.25 -56.35
CA GLN A 71 22.06 -19.69 -55.20
C GLN A 71 21.57 -20.28 -53.88
N SER A 72 20.26 -20.41 -53.66
CA SER A 72 19.74 -21.01 -52.41
C SER A 72 20.11 -22.49 -52.23
N ILE A 73 20.26 -23.25 -53.32
CA ILE A 73 20.76 -24.64 -53.28
C ILE A 73 22.25 -24.67 -52.92
N VAL A 74 23.05 -23.76 -53.49
CA VAL A 74 24.48 -23.65 -53.16
C VAL A 74 24.67 -23.20 -51.72
N ASP A 75 23.83 -22.29 -51.23
CA ASP A 75 23.91 -21.74 -49.88
C ASP A 75 23.49 -22.75 -48.81
N ALA A 76 22.54 -23.65 -49.12
CA ALA A 76 22.12 -24.74 -48.22
C ALA A 76 23.17 -25.83 -48.00
N LEU A 77 24.24 -25.87 -48.81
CA LEU A 77 25.32 -26.84 -48.62
C LEU A 77 26.25 -26.44 -47.46
N PRO A 78 26.68 -27.40 -46.63
CA PRO A 78 27.56 -27.13 -45.51
C PRO A 78 28.93 -26.63 -46.00
N GLY A 79 29.37 -25.48 -45.46
CA GLY A 79 30.65 -24.85 -45.81
C GLY A 79 30.54 -23.33 -45.82
N THR A 80 31.59 -22.66 -45.33
CA THR A 80 31.64 -21.20 -45.21
C THR A 80 32.23 -20.49 -46.43
N ASN A 81 32.91 -21.21 -47.34
CA ASN A 81 33.57 -20.67 -48.53
C ASN A 81 32.87 -21.09 -49.83
N LEU A 82 32.77 -20.18 -50.81
CA LEU A 82 32.15 -20.42 -52.12
C LEU A 82 32.84 -21.57 -52.88
N LEU A 83 34.17 -21.65 -52.80
CA LEU A 83 34.96 -22.73 -53.41
C LEU A 83 34.61 -24.10 -52.80
N SER A 84 34.34 -24.15 -51.49
CA SER A 84 33.96 -25.39 -50.82
C SER A 84 32.53 -25.81 -51.20
N LYS A 85 31.59 -24.86 -51.31
CA LYS A 85 30.21 -25.15 -51.73
C LYS A 85 30.14 -25.67 -53.17
N THR A 86 30.86 -25.02 -54.10
CA THR A 86 30.94 -25.49 -55.49
C THR A 86 31.78 -26.74 -55.63
N GLY A 87 32.83 -26.88 -54.81
CA GLY A 87 33.67 -28.08 -54.73
C GLY A 87 32.87 -29.31 -54.31
N ILE A 88 32.05 -29.22 -53.25
CA ILE A 88 31.22 -30.35 -52.80
C ILE A 88 30.22 -30.76 -53.89
N LEU A 89 29.55 -29.80 -54.54
CA LEU A 89 28.59 -30.11 -55.61
C LEU A 89 29.28 -30.69 -56.85
N ALA A 90 30.41 -30.11 -57.28
CA ALA A 90 31.17 -30.59 -58.42
C ALA A 90 31.77 -31.98 -58.17
N THR A 91 32.36 -32.20 -57.00
CA THR A 91 32.95 -33.50 -56.62
C THR A 91 31.87 -34.57 -56.43
N SER A 92 30.73 -34.25 -55.81
CA SER A 92 29.62 -35.21 -55.68
C SER A 92 29.00 -35.58 -57.02
N ALA A 93 28.81 -34.61 -57.92
CA ALA A 93 28.36 -34.86 -59.28
C ALA A 93 29.37 -35.71 -60.07
N ALA A 94 30.66 -35.38 -59.99
CA ALA A 94 31.72 -36.15 -60.64
C ALA A 94 31.81 -37.58 -60.09
N ALA A 95 31.70 -37.76 -58.77
CA ALA A 95 31.69 -39.06 -58.12
C ALA A 95 30.47 -39.90 -58.54
N ALA A 96 29.28 -39.30 -58.68
CA ALA A 96 28.09 -39.99 -59.16
C ALA A 96 28.25 -40.47 -60.61
N VAL A 97 28.76 -39.61 -61.51
CA VAL A 97 29.04 -39.97 -62.91
C VAL A 97 30.11 -41.07 -62.98
N TYR A 98 31.16 -40.97 -62.18
CA TYR A 98 32.22 -41.98 -62.12
C TYR A 98 31.70 -43.33 -61.61
N GLY A 99 30.85 -43.34 -60.58
CA GLY A 99 30.24 -44.55 -60.03
C GLY A 99 29.32 -45.26 -61.02
N LEU A 100 28.56 -44.49 -61.82
CA LEU A 100 27.73 -45.02 -62.90
C LEU A 100 28.60 -45.52 -64.07
N SER A 101 29.60 -44.75 -64.47
CA SER A 101 30.48 -45.07 -65.61
C SER A 101 31.28 -46.35 -65.40
N ASN A 102 31.71 -46.63 -64.16
CA ASN A 102 32.49 -47.83 -63.84
C ASN A 102 31.63 -49.01 -63.35
N GLY A 103 30.30 -48.87 -63.33
CA GLY A 103 29.40 -49.91 -62.85
C GLY A 103 29.54 -50.21 -61.35
N LEU A 104 30.03 -49.24 -60.56
CA LEU A 104 30.15 -49.36 -59.10
C LEU A 104 28.77 -49.33 -58.43
N ILE A 105 27.81 -48.64 -59.06
CA ILE A 105 26.38 -48.68 -58.72
C ILE A 105 25.69 -49.62 -59.72
N ILE A 106 25.37 -50.83 -59.27
CA ILE A 106 24.62 -51.82 -60.06
C ILE A 106 23.15 -51.73 -59.65
N ILE A 107 22.28 -51.46 -60.62
CA ILE A 107 20.83 -51.45 -60.40
C ILE A 107 20.36 -52.90 -60.23
N HIS A 108 20.15 -53.31 -58.99
CA HIS A 108 19.59 -54.61 -58.61
C HIS A 108 18.31 -54.44 -57.79
N ASP A 109 17.67 -55.55 -57.41
CA ASP A 109 16.41 -55.57 -56.65
C ASP A 109 16.51 -54.84 -55.28
N GLU A 110 17.70 -54.75 -54.69
CA GLU A 110 17.91 -53.99 -53.46
C GLU A 110 17.96 -52.46 -53.68
N SER A 111 18.27 -51.99 -54.91
CA SER A 111 18.36 -50.55 -55.20
C SER A 111 16.99 -49.85 -55.16
N ILE A 112 15.90 -50.56 -55.50
CA ILE A 112 14.53 -50.05 -55.34
C ILE A 112 14.13 -49.98 -53.86
N LEU A 113 14.62 -50.90 -53.02
CA LEU A 113 14.43 -50.83 -51.57
C LEU A 113 15.14 -49.61 -50.97
N VAL A 114 16.40 -49.36 -51.37
CA VAL A 114 17.14 -48.17 -50.92
C VAL A 114 16.45 -46.88 -51.34
N LEU A 115 15.95 -46.81 -52.58
CA LEU A 115 15.24 -45.62 -53.08
C LEU A 115 13.95 -45.36 -52.29
N THR A 116 13.12 -46.37 -52.09
CA THR A 116 11.85 -46.23 -51.35
C THR A 116 12.09 -45.95 -49.87
N PHE A 117 13.09 -46.57 -49.24
CA PHE A 117 13.50 -46.28 -47.87
C PHE A 117 14.02 -44.84 -47.71
N THR A 118 14.78 -44.33 -48.68
CA THR A 118 15.28 -42.95 -48.66
C THR A 118 14.13 -41.95 -48.78
N ILE A 119 13.18 -42.18 -49.69
CA ILE A 119 11.98 -41.34 -49.83
C ILE A 119 11.13 -41.40 -48.56
N PHE A 120 10.90 -42.60 -48.02
CA PHE A 120 10.14 -42.78 -46.77
C PHE A 120 10.81 -42.05 -45.60
N THR A 121 12.12 -42.19 -45.44
CA THR A 121 12.88 -41.51 -44.39
C THR A 121 12.80 -39.99 -44.54
N ALA A 122 12.89 -39.47 -45.77
CA ALA A 122 12.74 -38.04 -46.01
C ALA A 122 11.35 -37.52 -45.63
N LEU A 123 10.28 -38.29 -45.92
CA LEU A 123 8.92 -37.94 -45.50
C LEU A 123 8.76 -38.02 -43.97
N VAL A 124 9.31 -39.05 -43.33
CA VAL A 124 9.32 -39.19 -41.87
C VAL A 124 10.01 -38.01 -41.20
N VAL A 125 11.19 -37.62 -41.68
CA VAL A 125 11.89 -36.43 -41.15
C VAL A 125 11.04 -35.18 -41.33
N LYS A 126 10.37 -35.02 -42.48
CA LYS A 126 9.55 -33.82 -42.74
C LYS A 126 8.31 -33.72 -41.86
N PHE A 127 7.65 -34.85 -41.55
CA PHE A 127 6.39 -34.85 -40.81
C PHE A 127 6.52 -35.21 -39.33
N ILE A 128 7.36 -36.17 -38.97
CA ILE A 128 7.50 -36.66 -37.60
C ILE A 128 8.48 -35.80 -36.80
N ALA A 129 9.55 -35.28 -37.42
CA ALA A 129 10.50 -34.44 -36.69
C ALA A 129 9.84 -33.21 -36.03
N PRO A 130 9.03 -32.38 -36.73
CA PRO A 130 8.41 -31.22 -36.08
C PRO A 130 7.43 -31.62 -34.97
N LEU A 131 6.69 -32.72 -35.13
CA LEU A 131 5.76 -33.23 -34.12
C LEU A 131 6.51 -33.74 -32.87
N TYR A 132 7.62 -34.45 -33.07
CA TYR A 132 8.44 -34.93 -31.97
C TYR A 132 9.14 -33.78 -31.24
N THR A 133 9.63 -32.77 -31.96
CA THR A 133 10.25 -31.59 -31.33
C THR A 133 9.24 -30.81 -30.49
N GLU A 134 8.02 -30.58 -30.99
CA GLU A 134 6.99 -29.88 -30.21
C GLU A 134 6.59 -30.66 -28.95
N TRP A 135 6.45 -31.99 -29.07
CA TRP A 135 6.19 -32.86 -27.93
C TRP A 135 7.34 -32.84 -26.91
N ALA A 136 8.58 -32.94 -27.38
CA ALA A 136 9.77 -32.91 -26.53
C ALA A 136 9.91 -31.56 -25.81
N ASP A 137 9.72 -30.44 -26.51
CA ASP A 137 9.75 -29.10 -25.94
C ASP A 137 8.63 -28.90 -24.90
N GLY A 138 7.44 -29.45 -25.15
CA GLY A 138 6.32 -29.45 -24.22
C GLY A 138 6.65 -30.17 -22.90
N GLU A 139 7.24 -31.36 -22.98
CA GLU A 139 7.61 -32.14 -21.79
C GLU A 139 8.77 -31.48 -21.03
N ILE A 140 9.78 -30.97 -21.74
CA ILE A 140 10.88 -30.20 -21.15
C ILE A 140 10.33 -28.97 -20.41
N LYS A 141 9.38 -28.24 -21.01
CA LYS A 141 8.75 -27.07 -20.39
C LYS A 141 7.98 -27.45 -19.12
N LYS A 142 7.21 -28.54 -19.17
CA LYS A 142 6.45 -29.04 -18.02
C LYS A 142 7.36 -29.43 -16.86
N VAL A 143 8.46 -30.12 -17.13
CA VAL A 143 9.45 -30.50 -16.10
C VAL A 143 10.10 -29.26 -15.51
N ASN A 144 10.50 -28.30 -16.34
CA ASN A 144 11.08 -27.04 -15.86
C ASN A 144 10.09 -26.22 -15.02
N ASP A 145 8.84 -26.11 -15.45
CA ASP A 145 7.80 -25.39 -14.72
C ASP A 145 7.48 -26.05 -13.38
N LEU A 146 7.40 -27.40 -13.35
CA LEU A 146 7.24 -28.14 -12.11
C LEU A 146 8.41 -27.93 -11.14
N LEU A 147 9.65 -27.99 -11.65
CA LEU A 147 10.85 -27.81 -10.83
C LEU A 147 10.95 -26.38 -10.28
N ASN A 148 10.67 -25.38 -11.12
CA ASN A 148 10.69 -23.98 -10.70
C ASN A 148 9.53 -23.66 -9.74
N GLY A 149 8.35 -24.21 -10.00
CA GLY A 149 7.19 -24.13 -9.12
C GLY A 149 7.43 -24.79 -7.77
N ALA A 150 8.09 -25.96 -7.73
CA ALA A 150 8.47 -26.63 -6.49
C ALA A 150 9.50 -25.82 -5.70
N ARG A 151 10.49 -25.22 -6.37
CA ARG A 151 11.47 -24.32 -5.73
C ARG A 151 10.77 -23.11 -5.10
N ASN A 152 9.90 -22.43 -5.85
CA ASN A 152 9.17 -21.27 -5.34
C ASN A 152 8.25 -21.63 -4.17
N LYS A 153 7.52 -22.76 -4.26
CA LYS A 153 6.70 -23.26 -3.13
C LYS A 153 7.55 -23.57 -1.90
N HIS A 154 8.75 -24.13 -2.07
CA HIS A 154 9.64 -24.40 -0.95
C HIS A 154 10.13 -23.11 -0.29
N ILE A 155 10.52 -22.11 -1.10
CA ILE A 155 10.93 -20.79 -0.59
C ILE A 155 9.78 -20.15 0.21
N GLN A 156 8.57 -20.13 -0.35
CA GLN A 156 7.38 -19.59 0.34
C GLN A 156 7.07 -20.33 1.65
N ALA A 157 7.18 -21.67 1.66
CA ALA A 157 6.97 -22.45 2.87
C ALA A 157 8.03 -22.15 3.94
N VAL A 158 9.29 -21.96 3.54
CA VAL A 158 10.37 -21.58 4.46
C VAL A 158 10.16 -20.16 4.99
N GLU A 159 9.78 -19.21 4.13
CA GLU A 159 9.47 -17.84 4.50
C GLU A 159 8.31 -17.78 5.51
N HIS A 160 7.22 -18.50 5.25
CA HIS A 160 6.11 -18.62 6.19
C HIS A 160 6.57 -19.18 7.55
N ARG A 161 7.43 -20.20 7.56
CA ARG A 161 7.98 -20.76 8.81
C ARG A 161 8.86 -19.75 9.54
N ILE A 162 9.66 -18.96 8.82
CA ILE A 162 10.46 -17.88 9.42
C ILE A 162 9.56 -16.83 10.05
N GLN A 163 8.48 -16.44 9.37
CA GLN A 163 7.51 -15.48 9.91
C GLN A 163 6.84 -16.01 11.18
N SER A 164 6.33 -17.24 11.17
CA SER A 164 5.71 -17.84 12.37
C SER A 164 6.70 -17.96 13.54
N VAL A 165 7.97 -18.29 13.28
CA VAL A 165 9.02 -18.33 14.31
C VAL A 165 9.42 -16.92 14.76
N GLY A 166 9.37 -15.93 13.87
CA GLY A 166 9.56 -14.51 14.19
C GLY A 166 8.52 -13.99 15.18
N GLU A 167 7.24 -14.32 14.96
CA GLU A 167 6.14 -13.96 15.87
C GLU A 167 6.33 -14.55 17.28
N LEU A 168 6.82 -15.79 17.38
CA LEU A 168 7.12 -16.44 18.65
C LEU A 168 8.22 -15.73 19.46
N LYS A 169 9.15 -15.04 18.79
CA LYS A 169 10.21 -14.26 19.47
C LYS A 169 9.63 -13.06 20.23
N ASP A 170 8.59 -12.42 19.68
CA ASP A 170 7.98 -11.22 20.27
C ASP A 170 7.07 -11.54 21.47
N VAL A 171 6.60 -12.79 21.60
CA VAL A 171 5.77 -13.20 22.76
C VAL A 171 6.58 -13.16 24.06
N VAL A 172 7.90 -13.40 24.01
CA VAL A 172 8.76 -13.37 25.20
C VAL A 172 8.89 -11.96 25.77
N SER A 173 9.09 -10.95 24.91
CA SER A 173 9.13 -9.55 25.34
C SER A 173 7.76 -9.09 25.85
N GLN A 174 6.68 -9.38 25.11
CA GLN A 174 5.32 -9.04 25.54
C GLN A 174 4.96 -9.66 26.90
N THR A 175 5.36 -10.91 27.15
CA THR A 175 5.13 -11.55 28.44
C THR A 175 5.88 -10.85 29.57
N LYS A 176 7.15 -10.45 29.32
CA LYS A 176 7.92 -9.67 30.29
C LYS A 176 7.27 -8.31 30.57
N ASP A 177 6.75 -7.67 29.53
CA ASP A 177 6.05 -6.40 29.65
C ASP A 177 4.74 -6.54 30.45
N LEU A 178 3.99 -7.63 30.27
CA LEU A 178 2.81 -7.93 31.09
C LEU A 178 3.15 -8.13 32.59
N PHE A 179 4.28 -8.78 32.89
CA PHE A 179 4.75 -8.90 34.28
C PHE A 179 5.22 -7.57 34.85
N ASN A 180 5.92 -6.75 34.07
CA ASN A 180 6.31 -5.40 34.49
C ASN A 180 5.09 -4.52 34.72
N LEU A 181 4.12 -4.55 33.80
CA LEU A 181 2.86 -3.82 33.93
C LEU A 181 2.12 -4.23 35.20
N SER A 182 1.98 -5.54 35.47
CA SER A 182 1.37 -6.03 36.70
C SER A 182 2.08 -5.52 37.96
N LYS A 183 3.42 -5.48 37.95
CA LYS A 183 4.23 -4.96 39.07
C LYS A 183 4.09 -3.45 39.24
N GLU A 184 4.05 -2.70 38.15
CA GLU A 184 3.83 -1.26 38.15
C GLU A 184 2.42 -0.90 38.62
N THR A 185 1.40 -1.64 38.18
CA THR A 185 0.01 -1.49 38.65
C THR A 185 -0.07 -1.68 40.17
N ALA A 186 0.50 -2.76 40.70
CA ALA A 186 0.50 -3.00 42.15
C ALA A 186 1.21 -1.87 42.93
N LYS A 187 2.30 -1.33 42.38
CA LYS A 187 3.01 -0.19 42.98
C LYS A 187 2.16 1.08 42.96
N TYR A 188 1.54 1.41 41.82
CA TYR A 188 0.71 2.59 41.68
C TYR A 188 -0.56 2.52 42.53
N GLU A 189 -1.13 1.33 42.70
CA GLU A 189 -2.24 1.11 43.63
C GLU A 189 -1.80 1.40 45.07
N ALA A 190 -0.67 0.83 45.52
CA ALA A 190 -0.14 1.08 46.87
C ALA A 190 0.15 2.57 47.12
N ASP A 191 0.82 3.25 46.17
CA ASP A 191 1.12 4.68 46.26
C ASP A 191 -0.18 5.50 46.30
N SER A 192 -1.17 5.14 45.49
CA SER A 192 -2.49 5.79 45.48
C SER A 192 -3.25 5.59 46.78
N PHE A 193 -3.15 4.41 47.42
CA PHE A 193 -3.75 4.13 48.73
C PHE A 193 -3.14 5.01 49.82
N VAL A 194 -1.81 5.11 49.87
CA VAL A 194 -1.11 5.97 50.83
C VAL A 194 -1.48 7.43 50.62
N LEU A 195 -1.55 7.88 49.37
CA LEU A 195 -1.91 9.27 49.06
C LEU A 195 -3.36 9.58 49.44
N LYS A 196 -4.29 8.65 49.21
CA LYS A 196 -5.69 8.76 49.65
C LYS A 196 -5.80 8.83 51.17
N GLN A 197 -5.09 7.98 51.90
CA GLN A 197 -5.10 8.01 53.37
C GLN A 197 -4.57 9.34 53.92
N LYS A 198 -3.50 9.89 53.32
CA LYS A 198 -2.99 11.23 53.69
C LYS A 198 -3.99 12.33 53.40
N LEU A 199 -4.68 12.26 52.25
CA LEU A 199 -5.70 13.24 51.86
C LEU A 199 -6.92 13.18 52.79
N GLU A 200 -7.37 11.98 53.15
CA GLU A 200 -8.49 11.76 54.07
C GLU A 200 -8.19 12.38 55.44
N VAL A 201 -7.04 12.07 56.03
CA VAL A 201 -6.60 12.66 57.31
C VAL A 201 -6.48 14.19 57.21
N ALA A 202 -5.89 14.72 56.13
CA ALA A 202 -5.80 16.15 55.93
C ALA A 202 -7.18 16.82 55.77
N SER A 203 -8.13 16.13 55.13
CA SER A 203 -9.50 16.62 54.96
C SER A 203 -10.29 16.60 56.26
N GLU A 204 -10.11 15.58 57.10
CA GLU A 204 -10.72 15.53 58.43
C GLU A 204 -10.18 16.64 59.34
N ALA A 205 -8.86 16.83 59.37
CA ALA A 205 -8.25 17.92 60.11
C ALA A 205 -8.74 19.30 59.66
N ARG A 206 -8.90 19.48 58.34
CA ARG A 206 -9.49 20.69 57.77
C ARG A 206 -10.95 20.86 58.19
N ASN A 207 -11.77 19.82 58.11
CA ASN A 207 -13.18 19.87 58.49
C ASN A 207 -13.34 20.24 59.97
N VAL A 208 -12.48 19.70 60.84
CA VAL A 208 -12.44 20.08 62.24
C VAL A 208 -12.09 21.56 62.37
N LEU A 209 -11.02 22.05 61.72
CA LEU A 209 -10.64 23.46 61.77
C LEU A 209 -11.74 24.40 61.24
N ASP A 210 -12.37 24.05 60.12
CA ASP A 210 -13.48 24.81 59.54
C ASP A 210 -14.68 24.83 60.50
N SER A 211 -14.94 23.75 61.25
CA SER A 211 -15.98 23.71 62.28
C SER A 211 -15.67 24.65 63.46
N TRP A 212 -14.41 24.75 63.89
CA TRP A 212 -13.97 25.69 64.92
C TRP A 212 -14.12 27.14 64.46
N VAL A 213 -13.69 27.45 63.22
CA VAL A 213 -13.85 28.79 62.64
C VAL A 213 -15.32 29.17 62.54
N ARG A 214 -16.18 28.26 62.10
CA ARG A 214 -17.62 28.49 62.05
C ARG A 214 -18.22 28.71 63.45
N PHE A 215 -17.79 27.93 64.45
CA PHE A 215 -18.23 28.13 65.83
C PHE A 215 -17.81 29.49 66.37
N GLU A 216 -16.57 29.92 66.11
CA GLU A 216 -16.08 31.25 66.52
C GLU A 216 -16.85 32.38 65.84
N GLN A 217 -17.10 32.27 64.52
CA GLN A 217 -17.90 33.25 63.80
C GLN A 217 -19.32 33.33 64.36
N GLN A 218 -19.94 32.19 64.69
CA GLN A 218 -21.27 32.16 65.30
C GLN A 218 -21.27 32.79 66.70
N GLN A 219 -20.26 32.51 67.53
CA GLN A 219 -20.11 33.15 68.85
C GLN A 219 -19.97 34.66 68.71
N ARG A 220 -19.08 35.14 67.83
CA ARG A 220 -18.93 36.58 67.56
C ARG A 220 -20.23 37.22 67.08
N GLN A 221 -21.00 36.53 66.24
CA GLN A 221 -22.30 37.04 65.76
C GLN A 221 -23.31 37.16 66.92
N ILE A 222 -23.39 36.15 67.80
CA ILE A 222 -24.26 36.16 68.98
C ILE A 222 -23.84 37.26 69.97
N GLU A 223 -22.54 37.42 70.23
CA GLU A 223 -22.02 38.50 71.08
C GLU A 223 -22.36 39.87 70.51
N GLN A 224 -22.19 40.07 69.20
CA GLN A 224 -22.58 41.32 68.54
C GLN A 224 -24.08 41.58 68.61
N GLU A 225 -24.92 40.57 68.44
CA GLU A 225 -26.38 40.69 68.61
C GLU A 225 -26.76 41.03 70.06
N GLN A 226 -26.15 40.38 71.05
CA GLN A 226 -26.38 40.66 72.47
C GLN A 226 -25.91 42.08 72.84
N LEU A 227 -24.73 42.49 72.38
CA LEU A 227 -24.21 43.84 72.58
C LEU A 227 -25.12 44.86 71.92
N ALA A 228 -25.54 44.65 70.67
CA ALA A 228 -26.46 45.53 69.96
C ALA A 228 -27.80 45.65 70.69
N ASN A 229 -28.41 44.53 71.12
CA ASN A 229 -29.65 44.53 71.89
C ASN A 229 -29.49 45.26 73.23
N SER A 230 -28.38 45.04 73.95
CA SER A 230 -28.10 45.72 75.22
C SER A 230 -27.89 47.23 75.05
N VAL A 231 -27.26 47.66 73.96
CA VAL A 231 -27.07 49.08 73.62
C VAL A 231 -28.42 49.70 73.24
N ILE A 232 -29.23 49.04 72.41
CA ILE A 232 -30.57 49.49 72.05
C ILE A 232 -31.45 49.63 73.29
N GLU A 233 -31.43 48.65 74.21
CA GLU A 233 -32.20 48.70 75.45
C GLU A 233 -31.74 49.84 76.38
N LYS A 234 -30.43 50.03 76.54
CA LYS A 234 -29.88 51.16 77.31
C LYS A 234 -30.27 52.51 76.71
N VAL A 235 -30.17 52.66 75.39
CA VAL A 235 -30.58 53.89 74.69
C VAL A 235 -32.08 54.14 74.87
N ASN A 236 -32.94 53.12 74.72
CA ASN A 236 -34.38 53.27 74.96
C ASN A 236 -34.68 53.69 76.41
N LYS A 237 -34.01 53.10 77.41
CA LYS A 237 -34.15 53.49 78.83
C LYS A 237 -33.64 54.91 79.13
N GLU A 238 -32.57 55.34 78.48
CA GLU A 238 -32.06 56.71 78.59
C GLU A 238 -33.03 57.73 77.98
N ILE A 239 -33.68 57.39 76.86
CA ILE A 239 -34.71 58.23 76.21
C ILE A 239 -35.95 58.41 77.11
N GLU A 240 -36.34 57.38 77.87
CA GLU A 240 -37.46 57.45 78.82
C GLU A 240 -37.14 58.25 80.10
N ASN A 241 -35.87 58.55 80.38
CA ASN A 241 -35.47 59.27 81.58
C ASN A 241 -35.85 60.77 81.50
N PRO A 242 -36.64 61.31 82.44
CA PRO A 242 -37.07 62.71 82.40
C PRO A 242 -35.90 63.70 82.42
N LYS A 243 -34.78 63.36 83.07
CA LYS A 243 -33.58 64.21 83.08
C LYS A 243 -32.88 64.30 81.73
N PHE A 244 -32.97 63.25 80.91
CA PHE A 244 -32.44 63.26 79.56
C PHE A 244 -33.38 64.01 78.61
N GLN A 245 -34.70 63.82 78.75
CA GLN A 245 -35.71 64.57 77.99
C GLN A 245 -35.60 66.08 78.24
N GLU A 246 -35.43 66.53 79.49
CA GLU A 246 -35.20 67.95 79.81
C GLU A 246 -33.91 68.49 79.19
N LYS A 247 -32.81 67.71 79.22
CA LYS A 247 -31.54 68.10 78.60
C LYS A 247 -31.65 68.19 77.08
N VAL A 248 -32.30 67.22 76.43
CA VAL A 248 -32.53 67.23 74.98
C VAL A 248 -33.46 68.37 74.59
N LEU A 249 -34.49 68.66 75.40
CA LEU A 249 -35.37 69.80 75.16
C LEU A 249 -34.61 71.13 75.27
N ALA A 250 -33.74 71.27 76.27
CA ALA A 250 -32.88 72.45 76.44
C ALA A 250 -31.86 72.60 75.30
N GLU A 251 -31.23 71.50 74.87
CA GLU A 251 -30.32 71.48 73.72
C GLU A 251 -31.06 71.81 72.41
N ALA A 252 -32.24 71.23 72.19
CA ALA A 252 -33.07 71.50 71.02
C ALA A 252 -33.58 72.96 70.99
N ILE A 253 -33.96 73.53 72.14
CA ILE A 253 -34.31 74.96 72.26
C ILE A 253 -33.07 75.81 71.94
N ALA A 254 -31.90 75.48 72.48
CA ALA A 254 -30.65 76.20 72.19
C ALA A 254 -30.25 76.13 70.70
N ASP A 255 -30.45 74.99 70.03
CA ASP A 255 -30.17 74.84 68.61
C ASP A 255 -31.20 75.56 67.73
N VAL A 256 -32.47 75.58 68.13
CA VAL A 256 -33.51 76.40 67.48
C VAL A 256 -33.20 77.90 67.65
N GLU A 257 -32.79 78.34 68.85
CA GLU A 257 -32.36 79.73 69.10
C GLU A 257 -31.13 80.11 68.26
N LYS A 258 -30.16 79.20 68.08
CA LYS A 258 -29.03 79.41 67.16
C LYS A 258 -29.47 79.51 65.70
N LEU A 259 -30.42 78.67 65.26
CA LEU A 259 -30.96 78.73 63.89
C LEU A 259 -31.74 80.04 63.64
N PHE A 260 -32.53 80.50 64.60
CA PHE A 260 -33.23 81.80 64.50
C PHE A 260 -32.27 83.00 64.53
N ASN A 261 -31.22 82.95 65.35
CA ASN A 261 -30.18 83.99 65.38
C ASN A 261 -29.28 84.00 64.13
N LYS A 262 -29.23 82.89 63.38
CA LYS A 262 -28.52 82.77 62.09
C LYS A 262 -29.40 83.13 60.88
N SER A 263 -30.71 83.17 61.06
CA SER A 263 -31.74 83.46 60.04
C SER A 263 -32.17 84.94 60.00
N LYS A 264 -31.42 85.84 60.65
CA LYS A 264 -31.62 87.29 60.61
C LYS A 264 -30.43 87.99 59.98
#